data_AF-A0A0S8B8H2-F1
#
_entry.id   AF-A0A0S8B8H2-F1
#
_cell.length_a   1.000
_cell.length_b   1.000
_cell.length_c   1.000
_cell.angle_alpha   90.00
_cell.angle_beta   90.00
_cell.angle_gamma   90.00
#
_symmetry.space_group_name_H-M   'P 1'
#
loop_
_entity.id
_entity.type
_entity.pdbx_description
1 polymer ?
#
loop_
_entity_poly.entity_id
_entity_poly.type
_entity_poly.pdbx_seq_one_letter_code
_entity_poly.pdbx_strand_id
1 'polypeptide(L)'
;MNLIWPWFLLLLLSIPLLIAVYIWVLRRRRHFAVRYSSLSIIREALPRRSRWRQHLPFALFLLGLASLTMAMARPVADVEVPLSQTTIILALDVSRSMCATDVSPNRLTVAQEAALDFIEEQAADTQIGIVAFAGFAEIIVPPTNDKEELQEAVENLTTSLGTAIGSATLKSIDAIAENNEAVPPSGLNLKTEENDNGSEEGEYLPDIIVLLTDGANTQGPFPLDAARQAADRQLRVYTIGFGTTELSEMVCSRQQLGSDIFGGRFGGGGFGGGFRDFRRFLLLDEPTLEAVADITGGSYFRAESADQLNEVFLDLPTQIVLQKETLEISVIFLALGAILAIIAMALALLWNRFP
;
A
#
# COMPACT_ATOMS: atom_id res chain seq x y z
N MET A 1 -5.37 19.82 -12.32
CA MET A 1 -4.31 20.55 -11.59
C MET A 1 -4.96 21.33 -10.47
N ASN A 2 -4.97 20.76 -9.29
CA ASN A 2 -5.36 21.50 -8.09
C ASN A 2 -4.16 22.33 -7.61
N LEU A 3 -4.44 23.43 -6.93
CA LEU A 3 -3.44 24.29 -6.32
C LEU A 3 -3.69 24.25 -4.83
N ILE A 4 -2.69 23.81 -4.06
CA ILE A 4 -2.85 23.74 -2.61
C ILE A 4 -3.03 25.17 -2.08
N TRP A 5 -2.21 26.11 -2.56
CA TRP A 5 -2.16 27.49 -2.06
C TRP A 5 -2.43 28.54 -3.17
N PRO A 6 -3.69 28.70 -3.62
CA PRO A 6 -4.02 29.53 -4.78
C PRO A 6 -3.76 31.03 -4.55
N TRP A 7 -3.74 31.48 -3.30
CA TRP A 7 -3.53 32.89 -2.94
C TRP A 7 -2.13 33.41 -3.31
N PHE A 8 -1.13 32.53 -3.45
CA PHE A 8 0.21 32.92 -3.91
C PHE A 8 0.23 33.40 -5.37
N LEU A 9 -0.82 33.14 -6.16
CA LEU A 9 -0.97 33.73 -7.49
C LEU A 9 -1.10 35.26 -7.45
N LEU A 10 -1.49 35.85 -6.31
CA LEU A 10 -1.48 37.32 -6.16
C LEU A 10 -0.08 37.91 -6.30
N LEU A 11 0.96 37.13 -6.02
CA LEU A 11 2.36 37.54 -6.19
C LEU A 11 2.70 37.77 -7.67
N LEU A 12 1.95 37.19 -8.60
CA LEU A 12 2.05 37.48 -10.04
C LEU A 12 1.74 38.95 -10.34
N LEU A 13 0.98 39.65 -9.50
CA LEU A 13 0.68 41.08 -9.64
C LEU A 13 1.93 41.97 -9.42
N SER A 14 3.01 41.42 -8.85
CA SER A 14 4.31 42.11 -8.80
C SER A 14 4.95 42.26 -10.19
N ILE A 15 4.62 41.40 -11.16
CA ILE A 15 5.15 41.46 -12.53
C ILE A 15 4.74 42.74 -13.26
N PRO A 16 3.46 43.13 -13.36
CA PRO A 16 3.08 44.39 -14.02
C PRO A 16 3.63 45.61 -13.29
N LEU A 17 3.78 45.55 -11.95
CA LEU A 17 4.44 46.62 -11.18
C LEU A 17 5.92 46.79 -11.60
N LEU A 18 6.67 45.69 -11.72
CA LEU A 18 8.07 45.72 -12.17
C LEU A 18 8.20 46.23 -13.62
N ILE A 19 7.28 45.86 -14.51
CA ILE A 19 7.23 46.38 -15.89
C ILE A 19 6.99 47.90 -15.87
N ALA A 20 6.04 48.38 -15.05
CA ALA A 20 5.73 49.80 -14.94
C ALA A 20 6.94 50.60 -14.41
N VAL A 21 7.61 50.09 -13.37
CA VAL A 21 8.85 50.69 -12.82
C VAL A 21 9.96 50.70 -13.89
N TYR A 22 10.15 49.61 -14.62
CA TYR A 22 11.15 49.52 -15.69
C TYR A 22 10.90 50.57 -16.78
N ILE A 23 9.67 50.69 -17.27
CA ILE A 23 9.27 51.71 -18.26
C ILE A 23 9.45 53.12 -17.70
N TRP A 24 9.10 53.36 -16.43
CA TRP A 24 9.28 54.64 -15.77
C TRP A 24 10.75 55.05 -15.68
N VAL A 25 11.65 54.13 -15.31
CA VAL A 25 13.10 54.37 -15.29
C VAL A 25 13.63 54.68 -16.70
N LEU A 26 13.20 53.91 -17.72
CA LEU A 26 13.57 54.14 -19.12
C LEU A 26 13.09 55.51 -19.63
N ARG A 27 11.88 55.93 -19.27
CA ARG A 27 11.34 57.26 -19.62
C ARG A 27 12.07 58.39 -18.90
N ARG A 28 12.36 58.23 -17.60
CA ARG A 28 13.08 59.23 -16.80
C ARG A 28 14.50 59.47 -17.30
N ARG A 29 15.21 58.41 -17.75
CA ARG A 29 16.54 58.54 -18.37
C ARG A 29 16.53 59.36 -19.67
N ARG A 30 15.43 59.36 -20.44
CA ARG A 30 15.31 60.19 -21.66
C ARG A 30 15.23 61.69 -21.36
N HIS A 31 14.66 62.08 -20.22
CA HIS A 31 14.56 63.49 -19.82
C HIS A 31 15.88 64.07 -19.32
N PHE A 32 16.84 63.25 -18.86
CA PHE A 32 18.17 63.69 -18.43
C PHE A 32 19.19 63.86 -19.57
N ALA A 33 18.86 63.44 -20.79
CA ALA A 33 19.80 63.39 -21.91
C ALA A 33 19.81 64.63 -22.84
N VAL A 34 19.14 65.73 -22.49
CA VAL A 34 18.92 66.89 -23.39
C VAL A 34 19.68 68.16 -22.95
N ARG A 35 20.94 68.04 -22.53
CA ARG A 35 21.82 69.20 -22.25
C ARG A 35 23.26 69.04 -22.74
N TYR A 36 23.47 68.43 -23.90
CA TYR A 36 24.77 68.49 -24.59
C TYR A 36 24.60 68.89 -26.05
N SER A 37 25.26 69.97 -26.46
CA SER A 37 25.15 70.66 -27.74
C SER A 37 25.94 70.01 -28.89
N SER A 38 26.38 68.76 -28.76
CA SER A 38 27.17 68.06 -29.80
C SER A 38 26.81 66.55 -29.92
N LEU A 39 25.52 66.25 -30.15
CA LEU A 39 25.02 64.87 -30.29
C LEU A 39 25.22 64.24 -31.69
N SER A 40 25.73 64.97 -32.68
CA SER A 40 25.93 64.44 -34.04
C SER A 40 27.16 63.56 -34.17
N ILE A 41 28.25 63.83 -33.43
CA ILE A 41 29.53 63.09 -33.56
C ILE A 41 29.51 61.78 -32.76
N ILE A 42 28.74 61.70 -31.68
CA ILE A 42 28.66 60.49 -30.81
C ILE A 42 27.73 59.43 -31.42
N ARG A 43 26.77 59.82 -32.28
CA ARG A 43 25.78 58.91 -32.86
C ARG A 43 26.36 57.96 -33.92
N GLU A 44 27.47 58.36 -34.56
CA GLU A 44 28.20 57.56 -35.56
C GLU A 44 29.17 56.55 -34.91
N ALA A 45 29.64 56.83 -33.69
CA ALA A 45 30.60 56.00 -32.96
C ALA A 45 29.96 54.98 -32.00
N LEU A 46 28.64 55.04 -31.79
CA LEU A 46 27.93 54.09 -30.94
C LEU A 46 27.52 52.86 -31.76
N PRO A 47 28.02 51.66 -31.43
CA PRO A 47 27.54 50.45 -32.07
C PRO A 47 26.03 50.35 -31.85
N ARG A 48 25.27 50.09 -32.92
CA ARG A 48 23.81 49.84 -32.86
C ARG A 48 23.54 48.66 -31.92
N ARG A 49 23.42 48.93 -30.62
CA ARG A 49 23.01 47.93 -29.63
C ARG A 49 21.60 47.51 -30.02
N SER A 50 21.45 46.25 -30.43
CA SER A 50 20.14 45.68 -30.74
C SER A 50 19.23 45.82 -29.53
N ARG A 51 18.05 46.44 -29.71
CA ARG A 51 17.06 46.63 -28.63
C ARG A 51 16.69 45.29 -27.97
N TRP A 52 16.79 44.19 -28.73
CA TRP A 52 16.60 42.83 -28.21
C TRP A 52 17.58 42.48 -27.08
N ARG A 53 18.87 42.80 -27.20
CA ARG A 53 19.86 42.51 -26.15
C ARG A 53 19.64 43.31 -24.87
N GLN A 54 18.89 44.42 -24.94
CA GLN A 54 18.57 45.25 -23.79
C GLN A 54 17.34 44.75 -23.02
N HIS A 55 16.38 44.11 -23.69
CA HIS A 55 15.12 43.67 -23.08
C HIS A 55 15.06 42.17 -22.81
N LEU A 56 15.85 41.35 -23.52
CA LEU A 56 15.85 39.89 -23.36
C LEU A 56 16.19 39.43 -21.92
N PRO A 57 17.22 39.99 -21.23
CA PRO A 57 17.50 39.58 -19.85
C PRO A 57 16.36 39.92 -18.89
N PHE A 58 15.70 41.06 -19.08
CA PHE A 58 14.56 41.47 -18.25
C PHE A 58 13.32 40.59 -18.51
N ALA A 59 13.06 40.24 -19.77
CA ALA A 59 11.98 39.32 -20.13
C ALA A 59 12.21 37.91 -19.54
N LEU A 60 13.43 37.38 -19.63
CA LEU A 60 13.82 36.10 -19.02
C LEU A 60 13.69 36.13 -17.49
N PHE A 61 14.06 37.24 -16.85
CA PHE A 61 13.88 37.42 -15.41
C PHE A 61 12.40 37.38 -15.00
N LEU A 62 11.52 38.06 -15.76
CA LEU A 62 10.08 38.03 -15.48
C LEU A 62 9.46 36.65 -15.70
N LEU A 63 9.90 35.91 -16.72
CA LEU A 63 9.48 34.53 -16.93
C LEU A 63 9.97 33.61 -15.81
N GLY A 64 11.21 33.78 -15.35
CA GLY A 64 11.74 33.06 -14.19
C GLY A 64 10.95 33.36 -12.92
N LEU A 65 10.63 34.63 -12.67
CA LEU A 65 9.81 35.05 -11.53
C LEU A 65 8.40 34.44 -11.60
N ALA A 66 7.76 34.45 -12.78
CA ALA A 66 6.46 33.82 -12.97
C ALA A 66 6.50 32.31 -12.68
N SER A 67 7.54 31.60 -13.14
CA SER A 67 7.74 30.17 -12.86
C SER A 67 7.93 29.90 -11.36
N LEU A 68 8.71 30.74 -10.66
CA LEU A 68 8.90 30.61 -9.22
C LEU A 68 7.61 30.88 -8.43
N THR A 69 6.81 31.88 -8.84
CA THR A 69 5.50 32.11 -8.23
C THR A 69 4.55 30.94 -8.45
N MET A 70 4.63 30.28 -9.62
CA MET A 70 3.88 29.05 -9.89
C MET A 70 4.35 27.90 -8.99
N ALA A 71 5.66 27.75 -8.78
CA ALA A 71 6.20 26.75 -7.86
C ALA A 71 5.70 26.95 -6.42
N MET A 72 5.63 28.20 -5.93
CA MET A 72 5.09 28.52 -4.60
C MET A 72 3.59 28.19 -4.46
N ALA A 73 2.83 28.22 -5.55
CA ALA A 73 1.43 27.84 -5.53
C ALA A 73 1.22 26.31 -5.39
N ARG A 74 2.32 25.53 -5.37
CA ARG A 74 2.37 24.06 -5.24
C ARG A 74 1.36 23.38 -6.17
N PRO A 75 1.62 23.41 -7.49
CA PRO A 75 0.77 22.71 -8.43
C PRO A 75 0.88 21.21 -8.17
N VAL A 76 -0.27 20.59 -7.94
CA VAL A 76 -0.38 19.13 -7.88
C VAL A 76 -0.95 18.61 -9.19
N ALA A 77 -0.45 17.45 -9.61
CA ALA A 77 -1.12 16.67 -10.63
C ALA A 77 -1.33 15.25 -10.11
N ASP A 78 -2.44 14.69 -10.54
CA ASP A 78 -2.79 13.31 -10.28
C ASP A 78 -1.95 12.47 -11.24
N VAL A 79 -1.04 11.69 -10.68
CA VAL A 79 -0.20 10.77 -11.46
C VAL A 79 -0.63 9.37 -11.06
N GLU A 80 -0.81 8.50 -12.05
CA GLU A 80 -1.03 7.08 -11.79
C GLU A 80 0.31 6.51 -11.36
N VAL A 81 0.45 6.28 -10.04
CA VAL A 81 1.62 5.64 -9.45
C VAL A 81 1.17 4.22 -9.10
N PRO A 82 1.91 3.16 -9.49
CA PRO A 82 1.59 1.82 -9.01
C PRO A 82 1.65 1.84 -7.48
N LEU A 83 0.60 1.37 -6.78
CA LEU A 83 0.77 1.09 -5.37
C LEU A 83 1.79 -0.02 -5.25
N SER A 84 2.98 0.35 -4.81
CA SER A 84 4.01 -0.60 -4.42
C SER A 84 3.76 -1.18 -3.03
N GLN A 85 2.54 -1.06 -2.47
CA GLN A 85 2.20 -1.54 -1.13
C GLN A 85 0.89 -2.31 -1.21
N THR A 86 0.95 -3.49 -1.81
CA THR A 86 -0.11 -4.49 -1.63
C THR A 86 0.11 -5.14 -0.27
N THR A 87 -0.87 -5.05 0.63
CA THR A 87 -0.81 -5.76 1.91
C THR A 87 -1.43 -7.14 1.75
N ILE A 88 -0.67 -8.18 2.06
CA ILE A 88 -1.12 -9.57 2.07
C ILE A 88 -1.22 -10.03 3.51
N ILE A 89 -2.42 -10.39 3.98
CA ILE A 89 -2.57 -11.02 5.29
C ILE A 89 -2.63 -12.53 5.12
N LEU A 90 -1.64 -13.23 5.68
CA LEU A 90 -1.64 -14.68 5.81
C LEU A 90 -2.36 -15.06 7.11
N ALA A 91 -3.61 -15.50 6.99
CA ALA A 91 -4.40 -16.05 8.09
C ALA A 91 -4.19 -17.58 8.13
N LEU A 92 -3.36 -18.04 9.07
CA LEU A 92 -2.94 -19.44 9.21
C LEU A 92 -3.68 -20.13 10.35
N ASP A 93 -4.35 -21.24 10.04
CA ASP A 93 -4.94 -22.11 11.04
C ASP A 93 -3.86 -22.86 11.82
N VAL A 94 -3.88 -22.72 13.14
CA VAL A 94 -3.01 -23.40 14.09
C VAL A 94 -3.82 -24.27 15.06
N SER A 95 -5.03 -24.66 14.66
CA SER A 95 -5.85 -25.58 15.44
C SER A 95 -5.21 -26.98 15.50
N ARG A 96 -5.58 -27.77 16.51
CA ARG A 96 -5.03 -29.13 16.68
C ARG A 96 -5.33 -30.08 15.52
N SER A 97 -6.33 -29.82 14.67
CA SER A 97 -6.55 -30.63 13.46
C SER A 97 -5.37 -30.53 12.50
N MET A 98 -4.67 -29.39 12.47
CA MET A 98 -3.44 -29.19 11.69
C MET A 98 -2.27 -30.07 12.15
N CYS A 99 -2.38 -30.77 13.28
CA CYS A 99 -1.44 -31.83 13.64
C CYS A 99 -1.64 -33.12 12.85
N ALA A 100 -2.67 -33.22 11.99
CA ALA A 100 -2.93 -34.39 11.17
C ALA A 100 -1.72 -34.73 10.28
N THR A 101 -1.39 -36.03 10.21
CA THR A 101 -0.25 -36.57 9.46
C THR A 101 -0.65 -37.21 8.13
N ASP A 102 -1.81 -36.82 7.58
CA ASP A 102 -2.24 -37.22 6.24
C ASP A 102 -1.36 -36.60 5.15
N VAL A 103 -0.83 -35.41 5.43
CA VAL A 103 0.31 -34.82 4.71
C VAL A 103 1.55 -34.91 5.61
N SER A 104 2.59 -35.57 5.14
CA SER A 104 3.85 -35.73 5.90
C SER A 104 4.64 -34.41 5.95
N PRO A 105 5.22 -34.02 7.10
CA PRO A 105 5.19 -34.71 8.39
C PRO A 105 3.89 -34.47 9.20
N ASN A 106 3.34 -33.26 9.13
CA ASN A 106 1.98 -32.93 9.53
C ASN A 106 1.52 -31.67 8.78
N ARG A 107 0.20 -31.41 8.75
CA ARG A 107 -0.35 -30.27 8.01
C ARG A 107 0.24 -28.92 8.45
N LEU A 108 0.42 -28.70 9.75
CA LEU A 108 0.97 -27.44 10.27
C LEU A 108 2.40 -27.19 9.76
N THR A 109 3.27 -28.20 9.80
CA THR A 109 4.64 -28.07 9.32
C THR A 109 4.68 -27.78 7.83
N VAL A 110 3.85 -28.45 7.04
CA VAL A 110 3.76 -28.18 5.59
C VAL A 110 3.21 -26.78 5.32
N ALA A 111 2.22 -26.34 6.09
CA ALA A 111 1.68 -24.98 6.01
C ALA A 111 2.74 -23.92 6.39
N GLN A 112 3.56 -24.19 7.40
CA GLN A 112 4.68 -23.33 7.79
C GLN A 112 5.72 -23.24 6.67
N GLU A 113 6.17 -24.37 6.12
CA GLU A 113 7.12 -24.43 5.01
C GLU A 113 6.60 -23.66 3.78
N ALA A 114 5.34 -23.90 3.38
CA ALA A 114 4.73 -23.20 2.26
C ALA A 114 4.60 -21.69 2.47
N ALA A 115 4.26 -21.26 3.69
CA ALA A 115 4.21 -19.85 4.03
C ALA A 115 5.60 -19.19 3.99
N LEU A 116 6.65 -19.90 4.46
CA LEU A 116 8.03 -19.43 4.40
C LEU A 116 8.51 -19.25 2.96
N ASP A 117 8.26 -20.25 2.10
CA ASP A 117 8.56 -20.19 0.67
C ASP A 117 7.84 -18.99 0.01
N PHE A 118 6.55 -18.82 0.30
CA PHE A 118 5.77 -17.69 -0.20
C PHE A 118 6.35 -16.33 0.21
N ILE A 119 6.73 -16.16 1.49
CA ILE A 119 7.37 -14.93 2.01
C ILE A 119 8.71 -14.67 1.32
N GLU A 120 9.50 -15.72 1.08
CA GLU A 120 10.80 -15.62 0.41
C GLU A 120 10.65 -15.13 -1.04
N GLU A 121 9.64 -15.60 -1.76
CA GLU A 121 9.43 -15.27 -3.18
C GLU A 121 8.80 -13.89 -3.42
N GLN A 122 8.13 -13.28 -2.43
CA GLN A 122 7.53 -11.96 -2.60
C GLN A 122 8.56 -10.84 -2.84
N ALA A 123 8.15 -9.79 -3.55
CA ALA A 123 8.98 -8.61 -3.79
C ALA A 123 9.28 -7.85 -2.47
N ALA A 124 10.41 -7.15 -2.43
CA ALA A 124 10.91 -6.50 -1.20
C ALA A 124 10.05 -5.32 -0.69
N ASP A 125 9.15 -4.81 -1.53
CA ASP A 125 8.18 -3.75 -1.23
C ASP A 125 6.81 -4.30 -0.81
N THR A 126 6.56 -5.60 -0.94
CA THR A 126 5.30 -6.23 -0.52
C THR A 126 5.23 -6.31 1.00
N GLN A 127 4.11 -5.85 1.57
CA GLN A 127 3.87 -5.95 3.01
C GLN A 127 3.07 -7.21 3.29
N ILE A 128 3.55 -8.02 4.23
CA ILE A 128 2.87 -9.24 4.66
C ILE A 128 2.56 -9.10 6.14
N GLY A 129 1.34 -9.46 6.54
CA GLY A 129 0.95 -9.62 7.94
C GLY A 129 0.62 -11.07 8.23
N ILE A 130 0.85 -11.53 9.46
CA ILE A 130 0.55 -12.90 9.88
C ILE A 130 -0.53 -12.85 10.96
N VAL A 131 -1.65 -13.52 10.68
CA VAL A 131 -2.71 -13.78 11.65
C VAL A 131 -2.72 -15.28 11.91
N ALA A 132 -2.54 -15.68 13.16
CA ALA A 132 -2.71 -17.08 13.55
C ALA A 132 -4.08 -17.25 14.22
N PHE A 133 -4.76 -18.35 13.93
CA PHE A 133 -6.04 -18.63 14.55
C PHE A 133 -6.25 -20.09 14.91
N ALA A 134 -6.99 -20.28 15.99
CA ALA A 134 -7.55 -21.54 16.44
C ALA A 134 -8.91 -21.22 17.07
N GLY A 135 -9.14 -21.48 18.37
CA GLY A 135 -10.37 -21.07 19.05
C GLY A 135 -10.60 -19.55 19.10
N PHE A 136 -9.54 -18.76 18.89
CA PHE A 136 -9.55 -17.31 18.68
C PHE A 136 -8.52 -16.94 17.62
N ALA A 137 -8.52 -15.69 17.16
CA ALA A 137 -7.55 -15.18 16.19
C ALA A 137 -6.72 -14.03 16.78
N GLU A 138 -5.44 -13.97 16.43
CA GLU A 138 -4.49 -12.98 16.90
C GLU A 138 -3.56 -12.54 15.77
N ILE A 139 -3.22 -11.25 15.74
CA ILE A 139 -2.21 -10.70 14.83
C ILE A 139 -0.86 -11.02 15.46
N ILE A 140 -0.11 -11.92 14.84
CA ILE A 140 1.23 -12.32 15.31
C ILE A 140 2.25 -11.30 14.83
N VAL A 141 2.14 -10.89 13.56
CA VAL A 141 2.98 -9.85 12.97
C VAL A 141 2.06 -8.89 12.20
N PRO A 142 2.07 -7.57 12.51
CA PRO A 142 1.36 -6.58 11.71
C PRO A 142 2.00 -6.46 10.31
N PRO A 143 1.31 -5.91 9.30
CA PRO A 143 1.85 -5.75 7.96
C PRO A 143 3.24 -5.11 7.93
N THR A 144 4.25 -5.90 7.53
CA THR A 144 5.66 -5.49 7.46
C THR A 144 6.31 -6.02 6.19
N ASN A 145 7.39 -5.38 5.77
CA ASN A 145 8.26 -5.88 4.70
C ASN A 145 9.54 -6.56 5.25
N ASP A 146 9.65 -6.68 6.58
CA ASP A 146 10.73 -7.41 7.23
C ASP A 146 10.50 -8.92 7.13
N LYS A 147 11.21 -9.57 6.19
CA LYS A 147 11.11 -11.01 5.98
C LYS A 147 11.64 -11.83 7.16
N GLU A 148 12.63 -11.32 7.90
CA GLU A 148 13.21 -12.07 9.03
C GLU A 148 12.19 -12.17 10.17
N GLU A 149 11.50 -11.07 10.47
CA GLU A 149 10.42 -11.04 11.47
C GLU A 149 9.26 -11.99 11.11
N LEU A 150 8.86 -11.98 9.83
CA LEU A 150 7.80 -12.86 9.33
C LEU A 150 8.20 -14.34 9.41
N GLN A 151 9.43 -14.68 9.02
CA GLN A 151 9.94 -16.05 9.06
C GLN A 151 10.01 -16.57 10.52
N GLU A 152 10.56 -15.77 11.44
CA GLU A 152 10.63 -16.14 12.86
C GLU A 152 9.22 -16.35 13.45
N ALA A 153 8.25 -15.53 13.05
CA ALA A 153 6.87 -15.68 13.50
C ALA A 153 6.22 -16.98 13.01
N VAL A 154 6.39 -17.34 11.73
CA VAL A 154 5.85 -18.58 11.16
C VAL A 154 6.47 -19.80 11.84
N GLU A 155 7.79 -19.83 12.03
CA GLU A 155 8.50 -20.95 12.66
C GLU A 155 8.05 -21.21 14.11
N ASN A 156 7.70 -20.15 14.84
CA ASN A 156 7.32 -20.21 16.25
C ASN A 156 5.81 -20.41 16.49
N LEU A 157 5.01 -20.63 15.45
CA LEU A 157 3.57 -20.89 15.61
C LEU A 157 3.33 -22.14 16.47
N THR A 158 2.38 -22.01 17.40
CA THR A 158 1.98 -23.08 18.32
C THR A 158 0.51 -23.40 18.17
N THR A 159 0.17 -24.66 18.44
CA THR A 159 -1.17 -25.19 18.24
C THR A 159 -2.09 -24.92 19.41
N SER A 160 -3.37 -24.69 19.10
CA SER A 160 -4.41 -24.48 20.10
C SER A 160 -5.71 -25.20 19.73
N LEU A 161 -6.70 -25.18 20.63
CA LEU A 161 -7.96 -25.89 20.45
C LEU A 161 -9.02 -25.02 19.77
N GLY A 162 -9.80 -25.65 18.90
CA GLY A 162 -10.89 -25.01 18.16
C GLY A 162 -10.42 -24.25 16.93
N THR A 163 -11.38 -23.74 16.17
CA THR A 163 -11.17 -23.10 14.86
C THR A 163 -12.19 -21.97 14.71
N ALA A 164 -11.73 -20.74 14.57
CA ALA A 164 -12.52 -19.52 14.54
C ALA A 164 -12.20 -18.72 13.28
N ILE A 165 -12.62 -19.27 12.13
CA ILE A 165 -12.40 -18.71 10.79
C ILE A 165 -12.96 -17.29 10.71
N GLY A 166 -14.19 -17.06 11.18
CA GLY A 166 -14.79 -15.73 11.16
C GLY A 166 -13.97 -14.71 11.95
N SER A 167 -13.44 -15.10 13.12
CA SER A 167 -12.55 -14.24 13.91
C SER A 167 -11.25 -13.94 13.17
N ALA A 168 -10.69 -14.91 12.44
CA ALA A 168 -9.49 -14.75 11.64
C ALA A 168 -9.69 -13.70 10.55
N THR A 169 -10.76 -13.82 9.77
CA THR A 169 -11.10 -12.84 8.73
C THR A 169 -11.30 -11.43 9.31
N LEU A 170 -12.02 -11.29 10.43
CA LEU A 170 -12.20 -9.98 11.08
C LEU A 170 -10.87 -9.40 11.59
N LYS A 171 -9.98 -10.24 12.13
CA LYS A 171 -8.65 -9.81 12.56
C LYS A 171 -7.74 -9.44 11.41
N SER A 172 -7.85 -10.12 10.28
CA SER A 172 -7.15 -9.72 9.05
C SER A 172 -7.62 -8.36 8.54
N ILE A 173 -8.93 -8.07 8.61
CA ILE A 173 -9.46 -6.73 8.30
C ILE A 173 -8.86 -5.67 9.25
N ASP A 174 -8.87 -5.94 10.55
CA ASP A 174 -8.28 -5.03 11.55
C ASP A 174 -6.80 -4.77 11.27
N ALA A 175 -6.02 -5.81 10.93
CA ALA A 175 -4.60 -5.69 10.61
C ALA A 175 -4.35 -4.81 9.38
N ILE A 176 -5.18 -4.93 8.34
CA ILE A 176 -5.10 -4.05 7.16
C ILE A 176 -5.45 -2.61 7.55
N ALA A 177 -6.51 -2.43 8.35
CA ALA A 177 -6.97 -1.12 8.78
C ALA A 177 -5.95 -0.35 9.64
N GLU A 178 -5.01 -1.03 10.31
CA GLU A 178 -3.91 -0.39 11.05
C GLU A 178 -2.90 0.33 10.14
N ASN A 179 -2.74 -0.13 8.90
CA ASN A 179 -1.77 0.40 7.94
C ASN A 179 -2.41 1.14 6.75
N ASN A 180 -3.67 0.83 6.42
CA ASN A 180 -4.41 1.44 5.33
C ASN A 180 -5.65 2.19 5.84
N GLU A 181 -5.57 3.53 5.88
CA GLU A 181 -6.68 4.40 6.30
C GLU A 181 -7.94 4.28 5.41
N ALA A 182 -7.81 3.75 4.18
CA ALA A 182 -8.93 3.52 3.28
C ALA A 182 -9.82 2.34 3.73
N VAL A 183 -9.32 1.47 4.60
CA VAL A 183 -10.03 0.30 5.12
C VAL A 183 -10.55 0.59 6.53
N PRO A 184 -11.87 0.72 6.74
CA PRO A 184 -12.43 0.83 8.08
C PRO A 184 -12.17 -0.44 8.92
N PRO A 185 -11.92 -0.35 10.24
CA PRO A 185 -11.75 -1.52 11.10
C PRO A 185 -13.04 -2.36 11.18
N SER A 186 -12.92 -3.62 11.57
CA SER A 186 -14.05 -4.55 11.67
C SER A 186 -15.08 -4.13 12.74
N GLY A 187 -16.31 -4.66 12.66
CA GLY A 187 -17.37 -4.38 13.62
C GLY A 187 -18.06 -3.01 13.48
N LEU A 188 -17.58 -2.15 12.59
CA LEU A 188 -18.33 -0.99 12.12
C LEU A 188 -19.42 -1.43 11.14
N ASN A 189 -20.67 -1.07 11.45
CA ASN A 189 -21.77 -1.23 10.50
C ASN A 189 -21.60 -0.19 9.39
N LEU A 190 -20.94 -0.60 8.31
CA LEU A 190 -20.95 0.14 7.06
C LEU A 190 -22.37 -0.04 6.52
N LYS A 191 -23.22 0.98 6.68
CA LYS A 191 -24.49 1.00 5.97
C LYS A 191 -24.13 1.13 4.49
N THR A 192 -24.13 0.03 3.77
CA THR A 192 -24.32 0.04 2.33
C THR A 192 -25.63 0.77 2.13
N GLU A 193 -25.58 2.04 1.71
CA GLU A 193 -26.79 2.68 1.20
C GLU A 193 -27.30 1.74 0.11
N GLU A 194 -28.50 1.20 0.31
CA GLU A 194 -29.25 0.41 -0.69
C GLU A 194 -29.46 1.28 -1.93
N ASN A 195 -28.41 1.47 -2.73
CA ASN A 195 -28.58 1.63 -4.15
C ASN A 195 -28.70 0.22 -4.70
N ASP A 196 -29.96 -0.24 -4.68
CA ASP A 196 -30.52 -1.34 -5.46
C ASP A 196 -30.41 -1.04 -6.96
N ASN A 197 -29.18 -0.86 -7.42
CA ASN A 197 -28.76 -0.88 -8.81
C ASN A 197 -27.56 -1.81 -8.83
N GLY A 198 -27.79 -3.03 -9.33
CA GLY A 198 -26.88 -4.16 -9.21
C GLY A 198 -25.43 -3.81 -9.47
N SER A 199 -24.55 -4.38 -8.64
CA SER A 199 -23.16 -4.70 -8.94
C SER A 199 -22.50 -3.71 -9.89
N GLU A 200 -22.34 -2.45 -9.48
CA GLU A 200 -21.17 -1.73 -9.98
C GLU A 200 -19.99 -2.49 -9.39
N GLU A 201 -19.25 -3.19 -10.26
CA GLU A 201 -17.95 -3.82 -9.99
C GLU A 201 -17.05 -2.74 -9.37
N GLY A 202 -17.20 -2.56 -8.05
CA GLY A 202 -16.41 -1.65 -7.27
C GLY A 202 -14.97 -2.11 -7.38
N GLU A 203 -14.09 -1.20 -7.76
CA GLU A 203 -12.66 -1.45 -7.84
C GLU A 203 -12.18 -2.04 -6.50
N TYR A 204 -11.83 -3.33 -6.50
CA TYR A 204 -11.32 -4.01 -5.32
C TYR A 204 -10.02 -3.35 -4.86
N LEU A 205 -9.84 -3.24 -3.55
CA LEU A 205 -8.56 -2.80 -3.01
C LEU A 205 -7.46 -3.81 -3.35
N PRO A 206 -6.20 -3.35 -3.50
CA PRO A 206 -5.08 -4.25 -3.74
C PRO A 206 -4.85 -5.20 -2.57
N ASP A 207 -5.23 -4.81 -1.34
CA ASP A 207 -5.05 -5.62 -0.14
C ASP A 207 -5.88 -6.91 -0.18
N ILE A 208 -5.25 -8.02 0.20
CA ILE A 208 -5.85 -9.36 0.14
C ILE A 208 -5.66 -10.11 1.45
N ILE A 209 -6.58 -11.01 1.72
CA ILE A 209 -6.53 -11.94 2.85
C ILE A 209 -6.40 -13.35 2.27
N VAL A 210 -5.38 -14.09 2.68
CA VAL A 210 -5.18 -15.50 2.34
C VAL A 210 -5.46 -16.31 3.59
N LEU A 211 -6.57 -17.06 3.58
CA LEU A 211 -7.03 -17.87 4.69
C LEU A 211 -6.71 -19.34 4.42
N LEU A 212 -5.79 -19.92 5.20
CA LEU A 212 -5.43 -21.33 5.14
C LEU A 212 -6.05 -22.08 6.33
N THR A 213 -6.88 -23.10 6.07
CA THR A 213 -7.52 -23.92 7.11
C THR A 213 -7.77 -25.34 6.66
N ASP A 214 -7.82 -26.27 7.61
CA ASP A 214 -8.06 -27.69 7.36
C ASP A 214 -9.43 -28.20 7.87
N GLY A 215 -10.25 -27.30 8.41
CA GLY A 215 -11.43 -27.68 9.16
C GLY A 215 -12.59 -26.71 9.06
N ALA A 216 -13.69 -27.08 9.71
CA ALA A 216 -14.89 -26.27 9.83
C ALA A 216 -14.77 -25.24 10.96
N ASN A 217 -15.50 -24.13 10.85
CA ASN A 217 -15.63 -23.18 11.93
C ASN A 217 -16.32 -23.80 13.16
N THR A 218 -15.65 -23.81 14.31
CA THR A 218 -16.17 -24.38 15.56
C THR A 218 -16.43 -23.34 16.65
N GLN A 219 -15.82 -22.15 16.55
CA GLN A 219 -15.94 -21.06 17.50
C GLN A 219 -16.04 -19.70 16.80
N GLY A 220 -16.36 -18.65 17.57
CA GLY A 220 -16.41 -17.29 17.04
C GLY A 220 -17.63 -17.00 16.15
N PRO A 221 -17.62 -15.86 15.44
CA PRO A 221 -18.67 -15.47 14.51
C PRO A 221 -18.69 -16.37 13.28
N PHE A 222 -19.82 -16.39 12.57
CA PHE A 222 -19.95 -17.19 11.35
C PHE A 222 -19.02 -16.66 10.24
N PRO A 223 -18.32 -17.54 9.49
CA PRO A 223 -17.39 -17.12 8.43
C PRO A 223 -18.06 -16.25 7.36
N LEU A 224 -19.31 -16.56 7.01
CA LEU A 224 -20.10 -15.82 6.01
C LEU A 224 -20.37 -14.37 6.45
N ASP A 225 -20.58 -14.12 7.74
CA ASP A 225 -20.80 -12.76 8.25
C ASP A 225 -19.50 -11.94 8.23
N ALA A 226 -18.36 -12.59 8.51
CA ALA A 226 -17.05 -11.98 8.40
C ALA A 226 -16.66 -11.71 6.93
N ALA A 227 -17.00 -12.63 6.02
CA ALA A 227 -16.80 -12.47 4.59
C ALA A 227 -17.59 -11.27 4.05
N ARG A 228 -18.83 -11.06 4.50
CA ARG A 228 -19.60 -9.87 4.14
C ARG A 228 -18.91 -8.59 4.62
N GLN A 229 -18.35 -8.58 5.83
CA GLN A 229 -17.58 -7.43 6.30
C GLN A 229 -16.32 -7.17 5.47
N ALA A 230 -15.65 -8.21 4.96
CA ALA A 230 -14.54 -8.05 4.03
C ALA A 230 -15.01 -7.49 2.67
N ALA A 231 -16.12 -8.01 2.15
CA ALA A 231 -16.72 -7.56 0.89
C ALA A 231 -17.20 -6.10 0.95
N ASP A 232 -17.83 -5.69 2.05
CA ASP A 232 -18.25 -4.30 2.30
C ASP A 232 -17.06 -3.32 2.30
N ARG A 233 -15.84 -3.83 2.50
CA ARG A 233 -14.56 -3.08 2.48
C ARG A 233 -13.77 -3.31 1.18
N GLN A 234 -14.37 -3.99 0.19
CA GLN A 234 -13.75 -4.29 -1.09
C GLN A 234 -12.44 -5.10 -0.96
N LEU A 235 -12.32 -5.90 0.10
CA LEU A 235 -11.20 -6.81 0.34
C LEU A 235 -11.54 -8.20 -0.18
N ARG A 236 -10.59 -8.81 -0.89
CA ARG A 236 -10.73 -10.19 -1.39
C ARG A 236 -10.17 -11.17 -0.36
N VAL A 237 -10.91 -12.25 -0.13
CA VAL A 237 -10.47 -13.36 0.71
C VAL A 237 -10.25 -14.58 -0.17
N TYR A 238 -8.99 -15.00 -0.30
CA TYR A 238 -8.62 -16.26 -0.94
C TYR A 238 -8.58 -17.34 0.14
N THR A 239 -9.34 -18.40 -0.05
CA THR A 239 -9.46 -19.47 0.94
C THR A 239 -8.78 -20.72 0.43
N ILE A 240 -7.90 -21.30 1.22
CA ILE A 240 -7.17 -22.52 0.91
C ILE A 240 -7.62 -23.59 1.91
N GLY A 241 -8.35 -24.58 1.39
CA GLY A 241 -8.68 -25.79 2.14
C GLY A 241 -7.53 -26.78 2.05
N PHE A 242 -6.90 -27.09 3.18
CA PHE A 242 -5.70 -27.92 3.21
C PHE A 242 -5.91 -29.25 3.92
N GLY A 243 -5.46 -30.33 3.27
CA GLY A 243 -5.53 -31.68 3.80
C GLY A 243 -6.41 -32.61 2.98
N THR A 244 -6.38 -33.87 3.34
CA THR A 244 -7.09 -34.96 2.67
C THR A 244 -8.36 -35.35 3.42
N THR A 245 -9.22 -36.11 2.75
CA THR A 245 -10.40 -36.74 3.37
C THR A 245 -10.07 -38.01 4.15
N GLU A 246 -8.80 -38.43 4.17
CA GLU A 246 -8.37 -39.64 4.86
C GLU A 246 -8.15 -39.38 6.35
N LEU A 247 -8.60 -40.32 7.20
CA LEU A 247 -8.34 -40.24 8.63
C LEU A 247 -6.88 -40.59 8.90
N SER A 248 -6.13 -39.60 9.38
CA SER A 248 -4.77 -39.77 9.87
C SER A 248 -4.67 -39.65 11.38
N GLU A 249 -3.52 -40.04 11.92
CA GLU A 249 -3.14 -39.69 13.29
C GLU A 249 -2.84 -38.19 13.38
N MET A 250 -2.93 -37.64 14.59
CA MET A 250 -2.53 -36.26 14.87
C MET A 250 -1.25 -36.27 15.68
N VAL A 251 -0.15 -35.79 15.09
CA VAL A 251 1.19 -35.78 15.69
C VAL A 251 1.82 -34.40 15.48
N CYS A 252 1.92 -33.63 16.55
CA CYS A 252 2.67 -32.37 16.59
C CYS A 252 3.97 -32.51 17.38
N SER A 253 4.97 -31.71 17.02
CA SER A 253 6.23 -31.62 17.77
C SER A 253 6.01 -31.00 19.15
N ARG A 254 6.98 -31.17 20.07
CA ARG A 254 6.91 -30.51 21.39
C ARG A 254 6.90 -28.99 21.30
N GLN A 255 7.56 -28.42 20.29
CA GLN A 255 7.57 -26.98 20.03
C GLN A 255 6.17 -26.52 19.58
N GLN A 256 5.55 -27.26 18.65
CA GLN A 256 4.21 -26.97 18.13
C GLN A 256 3.11 -27.11 19.18
N LEU A 257 3.29 -27.89 20.25
CA LEU A 257 2.28 -28.02 21.30
C LEU A 257 2.30 -26.87 22.33
N GLY A 258 3.29 -25.97 22.28
CA GLY A 258 3.46 -24.88 23.23
C GLY A 258 3.79 -25.37 24.66
N SER A 259 4.39 -24.50 25.47
CA SER A 259 4.74 -24.79 26.86
C SER A 259 3.54 -24.96 27.79
N ASP A 260 2.37 -24.52 27.35
CA ASP A 260 1.21 -24.28 28.21
C ASP A 260 0.31 -25.52 28.39
N ILE A 261 0.69 -26.65 27.79
CA ILE A 261 -0.04 -27.92 27.95
C ILE A 261 0.51 -28.76 29.12
N PHE A 262 1.69 -28.47 29.68
CA PHE A 262 2.28 -29.28 30.77
C PHE A 262 2.80 -28.49 31.97
N GLY A 263 2.13 -27.37 32.31
CA GLY A 263 2.30 -26.65 33.57
C GLY A 263 1.32 -27.08 34.67
N GLY A 264 1.02 -28.38 34.84
CA GLY A 264 0.11 -28.80 35.91
C GLY A 264 -0.31 -30.27 35.90
N ARG A 265 0.50 -31.14 36.51
CA ARG A 265 0.05 -32.40 37.15
C ARG A 265 -0.49 -33.51 36.22
N PHE A 266 0.17 -33.80 35.10
CA PHE A 266 0.09 -35.12 34.45
C PHE A 266 1.47 -35.77 34.34
N GLY A 267 2.03 -36.12 35.51
CA GLY A 267 3.11 -37.09 35.60
C GLY A 267 2.53 -38.50 35.71
N GLY A 268 2.94 -39.39 34.81
CA GLY A 268 2.89 -40.85 34.96
C GLY A 268 1.49 -41.48 35.05
N GLY A 269 0.96 -41.95 33.92
CA GLY A 269 -0.19 -42.85 33.92
C GLY A 269 -0.72 -43.09 32.52
N GLY A 270 -0.66 -44.33 32.04
CA GLY A 270 -1.11 -44.72 30.71
C GLY A 270 -2.53 -44.27 30.40
N PHE A 271 -2.70 -43.63 29.24
CA PHE A 271 -4.00 -43.25 28.70
C PHE A 271 -4.72 -44.47 28.13
N GLY A 272 -5.25 -45.32 29.01
CA GLY A 272 -6.28 -46.29 28.70
C GLY A 272 -7.64 -45.76 29.14
N GLY A 273 -8.35 -45.03 28.26
CA GLY A 273 -9.74 -44.68 28.51
C GLY A 273 -10.25 -43.43 27.79
N GLY A 274 -10.99 -43.61 26.68
CA GLY A 274 -12.11 -42.71 26.35
C GLY A 274 -12.01 -41.77 25.15
N PHE A 275 -10.90 -41.69 24.40
CA PHE A 275 -10.78 -40.77 23.25
C PHE A 275 -11.40 -41.29 21.93
N ARG A 276 -12.67 -41.72 21.94
CA ARG A 276 -13.32 -42.26 20.73
C ARG A 276 -14.12 -41.23 19.91
N ASP A 277 -14.34 -40.01 20.41
CA ASP A 277 -15.31 -39.07 19.81
C ASP A 277 -14.71 -37.78 19.19
N PHE A 278 -13.37 -37.66 19.08
CA PHE A 278 -12.73 -36.56 18.32
C PHE A 278 -12.81 -36.73 16.79
N ARG A 279 -13.37 -37.83 16.29
CA ARG A 279 -13.39 -38.16 14.85
C ARG A 279 -14.32 -37.27 14.01
N ARG A 280 -15.17 -36.45 14.63
CA ARG A 280 -16.16 -35.61 13.93
C ARG A 280 -15.67 -34.22 13.55
N PHE A 281 -14.53 -33.76 14.07
CA PHE A 281 -13.99 -32.42 13.79
C PHE A 281 -12.93 -32.39 12.68
N LEU A 282 -12.80 -33.47 11.90
CA LEU A 282 -11.75 -33.65 10.89
C LEU A 282 -12.20 -33.44 9.44
N LEU A 283 -13.44 -33.00 9.21
CA LEU A 283 -13.91 -32.75 7.85
C LEU A 283 -13.74 -31.27 7.52
N LEU A 284 -12.94 -31.03 6.47
CA LEU A 284 -12.83 -29.76 5.78
C LEU A 284 -14.22 -29.32 5.29
N ASP A 285 -14.62 -28.10 5.62
CA ASP A 285 -15.90 -27.52 5.20
C ASP A 285 -15.72 -26.67 3.93
N GLU A 286 -15.46 -27.36 2.81
CA GLU A 286 -15.24 -26.75 1.50
C GLU A 286 -16.39 -25.80 1.09
N PRO A 287 -17.69 -26.16 1.25
CA PRO A 287 -18.79 -25.27 0.88
C PRO A 287 -18.77 -23.92 1.60
N THR A 288 -18.36 -23.90 2.86
CA THR A 288 -18.24 -22.64 3.61
C THR A 288 -17.07 -21.80 3.12
N LEU A 289 -15.94 -22.41 2.77
CA LEU A 289 -14.77 -21.70 2.24
C LEU A 289 -15.03 -21.15 0.83
N GLU A 290 -15.64 -21.95 -0.06
CA GLU A 290 -16.11 -21.49 -1.37
C GLU A 290 -17.04 -20.28 -1.23
N ALA A 291 -18.03 -20.35 -0.33
CA ALA A 291 -18.94 -19.23 -0.11
C ALA A 291 -18.25 -17.97 0.44
N VAL A 292 -17.20 -18.11 1.27
CA VAL A 292 -16.40 -16.97 1.76
C VAL A 292 -15.63 -16.32 0.61
N ALA A 293 -14.99 -17.12 -0.25
CA ALA A 293 -14.29 -16.61 -1.42
C ALA A 293 -15.24 -15.93 -2.40
N ASP A 294 -16.38 -16.54 -2.71
CA ASP A 294 -17.37 -16.02 -3.65
C ASP A 294 -17.98 -14.68 -3.18
N ILE A 295 -18.31 -14.55 -1.89
CA ILE A 295 -18.86 -13.30 -1.33
C ILE A 295 -17.88 -12.13 -1.49
N THR A 296 -16.58 -12.41 -1.41
CA THR A 296 -15.53 -11.38 -1.42
C THR A 296 -14.91 -11.14 -2.79
N GLY A 297 -15.31 -11.92 -3.82
CA GLY A 297 -14.68 -11.88 -5.14
C GLY A 297 -13.26 -12.48 -5.17
N GLY A 298 -12.93 -13.32 -4.20
CA GLY A 298 -11.70 -14.11 -4.17
C GLY A 298 -11.83 -15.43 -4.93
N SER A 299 -10.99 -16.41 -4.59
CA SER A 299 -11.06 -17.77 -5.15
C SER A 299 -10.76 -18.81 -4.08
N TYR A 300 -11.45 -19.94 -4.17
CA TYR A 300 -11.19 -21.11 -3.34
C TYR A 300 -10.18 -22.02 -4.01
N PHE A 301 -9.24 -22.51 -3.21
CA PHE A 301 -8.24 -23.49 -3.62
C PHE A 301 -8.25 -24.68 -2.67
N ARG A 302 -8.00 -25.86 -3.23
CA ARG A 302 -7.85 -27.09 -2.47
C ARG A 302 -6.44 -27.63 -2.66
N ALA A 303 -5.78 -27.95 -1.56
CA ALA A 303 -4.45 -28.54 -1.57
C ALA A 303 -4.42 -29.80 -0.70
N GLU A 304 -4.01 -30.92 -1.29
CA GLU A 304 -3.91 -32.22 -0.63
C GLU A 304 -2.46 -32.65 -0.38
N SER A 305 -1.49 -31.91 -0.92
CA SER A 305 -0.06 -32.16 -0.75
C SER A 305 0.72 -30.86 -0.55
N ALA A 306 1.96 -30.98 -0.08
CA ALA A 306 2.88 -29.85 0.05
C ALA A 306 3.10 -29.14 -1.30
N ASP A 307 3.35 -29.92 -2.37
CA ASP A 307 3.59 -29.36 -3.71
C ASP A 307 2.38 -28.56 -4.22
N GLN A 308 1.16 -29.07 -4.02
CA GLN A 308 -0.06 -28.37 -4.42
C GLN A 308 -0.28 -27.10 -3.59
N LEU A 309 0.04 -27.14 -2.30
CA LEU A 309 -0.07 -25.96 -1.44
C LEU A 309 0.88 -24.86 -1.91
N ASN A 310 2.13 -25.22 -2.22
CA ASN A 310 3.10 -24.29 -2.79
C ASN A 310 2.61 -23.73 -4.13
N GLU A 311 2.12 -24.57 -5.04
CA GLU A 311 1.57 -24.12 -6.33
C GLU A 311 0.42 -23.12 -6.16
N VAL A 312 -0.49 -23.36 -5.20
CA VAL A 312 -1.58 -22.43 -4.89
C VAL A 312 -1.04 -21.09 -4.41
N PHE A 313 -0.06 -21.07 -3.51
CA PHE A 313 0.56 -19.83 -3.03
C PHE A 313 1.24 -19.04 -4.16
N LEU A 314 1.83 -19.72 -5.15
CA LEU A 314 2.47 -19.11 -6.31
C LEU A 314 1.47 -18.53 -7.33
N ASP A 315 0.30 -19.18 -7.47
CA ASP A 315 -0.75 -18.75 -8.41
C ASP A 315 -1.70 -17.69 -7.80
N LEU A 316 -1.49 -17.29 -6.54
CA LEU A 316 -2.30 -16.25 -5.92
C LEU A 316 -2.19 -14.95 -6.73
N PRO A 317 -3.32 -14.36 -7.15
CA PRO A 317 -3.31 -13.17 -7.99
C PRO A 317 -2.88 -11.95 -7.16
N THR A 318 -1.59 -11.64 -7.20
CA THR A 318 -1.00 -10.39 -6.72
C THR A 318 -1.27 -9.29 -7.74
N GLN A 319 -2.54 -8.88 -7.87
CA GLN A 319 -2.92 -7.83 -8.82
C GLN A 319 -2.37 -6.48 -8.36
N ILE A 320 -1.48 -5.90 -9.16
CA ILE A 320 -1.02 -4.53 -9.00
C ILE A 320 -2.16 -3.60 -9.41
N VAL A 321 -2.88 -3.03 -8.43
CA VAL A 321 -3.87 -1.98 -8.67
C VAL A 321 -3.15 -0.64 -8.77
N LEU A 322 -3.45 0.14 -9.81
CA LEU A 322 -2.92 1.49 -10.00
C LEU A 322 -3.81 2.47 -9.23
N GLN A 323 -3.27 3.20 -8.25
CA GLN A 323 -4.01 4.30 -7.60
C GLN A 323 -3.46 5.64 -8.09
N LYS A 324 -4.36 6.63 -8.09
CA LYS A 324 -4.00 8.00 -8.40
C LYS A 324 -3.43 8.65 -7.15
N GLU A 325 -2.13 8.90 -7.13
CA GLU A 325 -1.52 9.74 -6.11
C GLU A 325 -1.38 11.18 -6.59
N THR A 326 -1.69 12.12 -5.69
CA THR A 326 -1.47 13.55 -5.92
C THR A 326 -0.02 13.90 -5.63
N LEU A 327 0.82 14.00 -6.66
CA LEU A 327 2.21 14.40 -6.50
C LEU A 327 2.43 15.90 -6.75
N GLU A 328 3.33 16.50 -5.98
CA GLU A 328 3.72 17.89 -6.13
C GLU A 328 4.73 18.07 -7.26
N ILE A 329 4.32 18.77 -8.32
CA ILE A 329 5.18 19.05 -9.48
C ILE A 329 5.93 20.39 -9.30
N SER A 330 5.90 20.97 -8.10
CA SER A 330 6.51 22.26 -7.77
C SER A 330 8.03 22.31 -8.07
N VAL A 331 8.72 21.17 -7.96
CA VAL A 331 10.16 21.04 -8.21
C VAL A 331 10.53 21.38 -9.66
N ILE A 332 9.72 20.97 -10.64
CA ILE A 332 9.98 21.26 -12.06
C ILE A 332 9.90 22.77 -12.32
N PHE A 333 8.88 23.43 -11.76
CA PHE A 333 8.70 24.88 -11.88
C PHE A 333 9.78 25.68 -11.14
N LEU A 334 10.27 25.17 -10.00
CA LEU A 334 11.38 25.76 -9.26
C LEU A 334 12.68 25.68 -10.05
N ALA A 335 13.02 24.50 -10.59
CA ALA A 335 14.21 24.28 -11.40
C ALA A 335 14.19 25.17 -12.65
N LEU A 336 13.07 25.22 -13.37
CA LEU A 336 12.90 26.07 -14.56
C LEU A 336 13.05 27.55 -14.22
N GLY A 337 12.44 27.99 -13.11
CA GLY A 337 12.54 29.38 -12.63
C GLY A 337 13.97 29.78 -12.26
N ALA A 338 14.70 28.90 -11.55
CA ALA A 338 16.09 29.12 -11.17
C ALA A 338 17.01 29.21 -12.40
N ILE A 339 16.85 28.30 -13.37
CA ILE A 339 17.63 28.30 -14.62
C ILE A 339 17.40 29.62 -15.39
N LEU A 340 16.14 30.04 -15.55
CA LEU A 340 15.80 31.29 -16.24
C LEU A 340 16.40 32.52 -15.54
N ALA A 341 16.36 32.56 -14.20
CA ALA A 341 16.95 33.64 -13.42
C ALA A 341 18.48 33.71 -13.58
N ILE A 342 19.17 32.56 -13.57
CA ILE A 342 20.62 32.48 -13.79
C ILE A 342 20.99 32.94 -15.20
N ILE A 343 20.26 32.49 -16.23
CA ILE A 343 20.49 32.91 -17.62
C ILE A 343 20.25 34.41 -17.77
N ALA A 344 19.18 34.95 -17.17
CA ALA A 344 18.89 36.38 -17.16
C ALA A 344 20.03 37.18 -16.53
N MET A 345 20.55 36.74 -15.38
CA MET A 345 21.67 37.37 -14.70
C MET A 345 22.96 37.33 -15.56
N ALA A 346 23.28 36.17 -16.13
CA ALA A 346 24.47 36.00 -16.97
C ALA A 346 24.42 36.88 -18.23
N LEU A 347 23.28 36.91 -18.92
CA LEU A 347 23.07 37.77 -20.09
C LEU A 347 23.11 39.25 -19.73
N ALA A 348 22.54 39.63 -18.57
CA ALA A 348 22.63 40.99 -18.07
C ALA A 348 24.08 41.40 -17.83
N LEU A 349 24.89 40.55 -17.19
CA LEU A 349 26.31 40.82 -16.95
C LEU A 349 27.13 40.85 -18.24
N LEU A 350 26.91 39.92 -19.17
CA LEU A 350 27.63 39.82 -20.44
C LEU A 350 27.35 41.01 -21.37
N TRP A 351 26.08 41.42 -21.47
CA TRP A 351 25.67 42.49 -22.41
C TRP A 351 25.67 43.89 -21.79
N ASN A 352 25.61 44.02 -20.46
CA ASN A 352 25.82 45.29 -19.75
C ASN A 352 27.22 45.41 -19.15
N ARG A 353 28.25 44.68 -19.62
CA ARG A 353 29.64 45.06 -19.32
C ARG A 353 29.83 46.52 -19.75
N PHE A 354 29.96 47.38 -18.75
CA PHE A 354 30.21 48.80 -18.92
C PHE A 354 31.58 48.96 -19.60
N PRO A 355 31.71 49.77 -20.67
CA PRO A 355 32.97 50.42 -20.98
C PRO A 355 33.28 51.49 -19.92
#